data_AF-A0A956GXY8-F1
#
_entry.id   AF-A0A956GXY8-F1
#
_cell.length_a   1.000
_cell.length_b   1.000
_cell.length_c   1.000
_cell.angle_alpha   90.00
_cell.angle_beta   90.00
_cell.angle_gamma   90.00
#
_symmetry.space_group_name_H-M   'P 1'
#
loop_
_entity.id
_entity.type
_entity.pdbx_description
1 polymer ?
#
loop_
_entity_poly.entity_id
_entity_poly.type
_entity_poly.pdbx_seq_one_letter_code
_entity_poly.pdbx_strand_id
1 'polypeptide(L)'
;MAAAAHLQPAEAVDDLLRQRHRQLAHRWLPLLLRRAGVANRCASLLQDADVGTGELLLRLKIVRDASLLSAASAWTKQERQIAELAESAAAITGHLVLGLELMEQDPDAARHCIERAGDQLTSLLVVGSGNQPFGSQIHEDTRAVATPSLWARVRGWFAGRKISALPAAH
;
A
#
# COMPACT_ATOMS: atom_id res chain seq x y z
N MET A 1 -40.37 12.85 13.48
CA MET A 1 -39.90 12.87 12.08
C MET A 1 -38.38 12.75 12.09
N ALA A 2 -37.86 11.52 12.00
CA ALA A 2 -36.43 11.26 11.88
C ALA A 2 -36.20 10.73 10.46
N ALA A 3 -35.58 11.56 9.61
CA ALA A 3 -35.08 11.13 8.32
C ALA A 3 -33.84 10.27 8.59
N ALA A 4 -34.04 8.96 8.71
CA ALA A 4 -32.93 8.00 8.66
C ALA A 4 -32.36 8.07 7.23
N ALA A 5 -31.23 8.76 7.11
CA ALA A 5 -30.47 8.84 5.87
C ALA A 5 -30.04 7.43 5.47
N HIS A 6 -30.78 6.83 4.55
CA HIS A 6 -30.29 5.74 3.72
C HIS A 6 -29.16 6.30 2.84
N LEU A 7 -27.95 6.38 3.39
CA LEU A 7 -26.73 6.49 2.60
C LEU A 7 -26.75 5.38 1.56
N GLN A 8 -26.73 5.76 0.29
CA GLN A 8 -26.83 4.79 -0.79
C GLN A 8 -25.61 3.87 -0.74
N PRO A 9 -25.78 2.56 -0.96
CA PRO A 9 -24.70 1.58 -0.83
C PRO A 9 -23.49 1.86 -1.72
N ALA A 10 -23.65 2.62 -2.81
CA ALA A 10 -22.57 3.03 -3.71
C ALA A 10 -21.61 4.04 -3.06
N GLU A 11 -22.10 5.09 -2.40
CA GLU A 11 -21.27 6.12 -1.76
C GLU A 11 -20.40 5.51 -0.64
N ALA A 12 -20.96 4.57 0.13
CA ALA A 12 -20.23 3.87 1.19
C ALA A 12 -19.11 2.95 0.65
N VAL A 13 -19.27 2.42 -0.57
CA VAL A 13 -18.23 1.60 -1.23
C VAL A 13 -17.10 2.48 -1.76
N ASP A 14 -17.43 3.63 -2.33
CA ASP A 14 -16.44 4.60 -2.83
C ASP A 14 -15.58 5.15 -1.71
N ASP A 15 -16.19 5.50 -0.56
CA ASP A 15 -15.46 5.98 0.61
C ASP A 15 -14.50 4.92 1.17
N LEU A 16 -14.93 3.66 1.18
CA LEU A 16 -14.09 2.54 1.61
C LEU A 16 -12.91 2.33 0.65
N LEU A 17 -13.14 2.45 -0.66
CA LEU A 17 -12.11 2.30 -1.66
C LEU A 17 -11.07 3.42 -1.57
N ARG A 18 -11.52 4.67 -1.41
CA ARG A 18 -10.66 5.84 -1.16
C ARG A 18 -9.84 5.68 0.11
N GLN A 19 -10.47 5.21 1.20
CA GLN A 19 -9.79 4.96 2.45
C GLN A 19 -8.70 3.88 2.30
N ARG A 20 -9.02 2.78 1.60
CA ARG A 20 -8.06 1.70 1.32
C ARG A 20 -6.89 2.20 0.49
N HIS A 21 -7.15 2.95 -0.57
CA HIS A 21 -6.12 3.56 -1.41
C HIS A 21 -5.17 4.44 -0.58
N ARG A 22 -5.73 5.38 0.19
CA ARG A 22 -4.96 6.27 1.08
C ARG A 22 -4.12 5.48 2.06
N GLN A 23 -4.65 4.40 2.64
CA GLN A 23 -3.86 3.57 3.55
C GLN A 23 -2.69 2.88 2.85
N LEU A 24 -2.89 2.32 1.65
CA LEU A 24 -1.79 1.74 0.88
C LEU A 24 -0.72 2.79 0.53
N ALA A 25 -1.15 3.97 0.08
CA ALA A 25 -0.26 5.06 -0.31
C ALA A 25 0.52 5.68 0.86
N HIS A 26 -0.15 5.97 1.99
CA HIS A 26 0.46 6.73 3.09
C HIS A 26 1.13 5.85 4.14
N ARG A 27 0.70 4.59 4.31
CA ARG A 27 1.20 3.72 5.38
C ARG A 27 2.17 2.66 4.88
N TRP A 28 1.83 2.00 3.78
CA TRP A 28 2.53 0.78 3.36
C TRP A 28 3.58 1.05 2.29
N LEU A 29 3.24 1.83 1.27
CA LEU A 29 4.14 2.19 0.20
C LEU A 29 5.44 2.88 0.70
N PRO A 30 5.41 3.82 1.68
CA PRO A 30 6.63 4.45 2.17
C PRO A 30 7.61 3.48 2.82
N LEU A 31 7.11 2.40 3.44
CA LEU A 31 7.94 1.35 4.01
C LEU A 31 8.66 0.56 2.92
N LEU A 32 7.94 0.21 1.84
CA LEU A 32 8.53 -0.48 0.70
C LEU A 32 9.57 0.40 0.00
N LEU A 33 9.28 1.68 -0.23
CA LEU A 33 10.19 2.63 -0.88
C LEU A 33 11.52 2.76 -0.15
N ARG A 34 11.49 2.86 1.18
CA ARG A 34 12.70 2.92 2.01
C ARG A 34 13.54 1.64 1.88
N ARG A 35 12.89 0.45 1.84
CA ARG A 35 13.56 -0.84 1.64
C ARG A 35 14.15 -0.96 0.23
N ALA A 36 13.49 -0.38 -0.77
CA ALA A 36 13.92 -0.35 -2.16
C ALA A 36 15.03 0.67 -2.46
N GLY A 37 15.57 1.35 -1.44
CA GLY A 37 16.62 2.36 -1.64
C GLY A 37 16.13 3.61 -2.38
N VAL A 38 14.82 3.85 -2.44
CA VAL A 38 14.27 5.08 -3.01
C VAL A 38 14.56 6.24 -2.06
N ALA A 39 14.94 7.39 -2.63
CA ALA A 39 15.35 8.55 -1.83
C ALA A 39 14.31 8.94 -0.77
N ASN A 40 14.75 9.15 0.47
CA ASN A 40 13.88 9.43 1.61
C ASN A 40 12.91 10.60 1.36
N ARG A 41 13.35 11.63 0.64
CA ARG A 41 12.49 12.76 0.25
C ARG A 41 11.23 12.32 -0.50
N CYS A 42 11.33 11.32 -1.38
CA CYS A 42 10.21 10.78 -2.14
C CYS A 42 9.27 9.97 -1.24
N ALA A 43 9.81 9.17 -0.31
CA ALA A 43 8.99 8.48 0.69
C ALA A 43 8.29 9.45 1.65
N SER A 44 8.88 10.62 1.91
CA SER A 44 8.28 11.66 2.75
C SER A 44 7.13 12.42 2.08
N LEU A 45 7.08 12.49 0.75
CA LEU A 45 5.93 13.08 0.04
C LEU A 45 4.61 12.39 0.42
N LEU A 46 4.67 11.09 0.72
CA LEU A 46 3.50 10.29 1.07
C LEU A 46 3.17 10.26 2.56
N GLN A 47 3.90 10.96 3.43
CA GLN A 47 3.64 10.92 4.89
C GLN A 47 2.49 11.84 5.33
N ASP A 48 2.26 12.90 4.58
CA ASP A 48 1.14 13.82 4.80
C ASP A 48 -0.15 13.22 4.23
N ALA A 49 -1.01 12.75 5.13
CA ALA A 49 -2.21 11.98 4.83
C ALA A 49 -3.46 12.84 4.58
N ASP A 50 -3.38 14.16 4.82
CA ASP A 50 -4.51 15.08 4.69
C ASP A 50 -4.53 15.80 3.33
N VAL A 51 -4.06 15.11 2.30
CA VAL A 51 -4.01 15.64 0.94
C VAL A 51 -5.24 15.29 0.13
N GLY A 52 -5.66 16.23 -0.71
CA GLY A 52 -6.68 16.00 -1.73
C GLY A 52 -6.26 14.94 -2.75
N THR A 53 -7.24 14.34 -3.43
CA THR A 53 -7.01 13.26 -4.41
C THR A 53 -6.06 13.67 -5.55
N GLY A 54 -6.19 14.89 -6.07
CA GLY A 54 -5.32 15.39 -7.14
C GLY A 54 -3.85 15.54 -6.71
N GLU A 55 -3.62 16.02 -5.48
CA GLU A 55 -2.26 16.13 -4.91
C GLU A 55 -1.67 14.75 -4.62
N LEU A 56 -2.48 13.82 -4.08
CA LEU A 56 -2.05 12.44 -3.89
C LEU A 56 -1.65 11.77 -5.22
N LEU A 57 -2.44 11.98 -6.28
CA LEU A 57 -2.15 11.48 -7.62
C LEU A 57 -0.80 12.00 -8.13
N LEU A 58 -0.54 13.30 -8.01
CA LEU A 58 0.72 13.92 -8.40
C LEU A 58 1.90 13.32 -7.62
N ARG A 59 1.78 13.23 -6.30
CA ARG A 59 2.83 12.65 -5.43
C ARG A 59 3.13 11.20 -5.78
N LEU A 60 2.11 10.40 -6.07
CA LEU A 60 2.29 9.02 -6.52
C LEU A 60 2.99 8.93 -7.87
N LYS A 61 2.67 9.80 -8.84
CA LYS A 61 3.41 9.86 -10.12
C LYS A 61 4.89 10.18 -9.91
N ILE A 62 5.21 11.15 -9.07
CA ILE A 62 6.61 11.50 -8.71
C ILE A 62 7.31 10.29 -8.06
N VAL A 63 6.64 9.61 -7.13
CA VAL A 63 7.19 8.43 -6.43
C VAL A 63 7.44 7.26 -7.40
N ARG A 64 6.53 7.02 -8.35
CA ARG A 64 6.69 6.00 -9.37
C ARG A 64 7.96 6.25 -10.19
N ASP A 65 8.12 7.47 -10.69
CA ASP A 65 9.25 7.83 -11.54
C ASP A 65 10.57 7.79 -10.74
N ALA A 66 10.56 8.23 -9.48
CA ALA A 66 11.70 8.07 -8.58
C ALA A 66 12.07 6.59 -8.34
N SER A 67 11.07 5.71 -8.22
CA SER A 67 11.29 4.27 -8.05
C SER A 67 11.92 3.64 -9.29
N LEU A 68 11.48 4.04 -10.50
CA LEU A 68 12.10 3.61 -11.76
C LEU A 68 13.54 4.08 -11.88
N LEU A 69 13.84 5.33 -11.51
CA LEU A 69 15.21 5.85 -11.50
C LEU A 69 16.09 5.12 -10.49
N SER A 70 15.57 4.81 -9.30
CA SER A 70 16.27 3.99 -8.30
C SER A 70 16.55 2.59 -8.82
N ALA A 71 15.58 1.95 -9.48
CA ALA A 71 15.79 0.64 -10.11
C ALA A 71 16.90 0.68 -11.17
N ALA A 72 16.85 1.66 -12.08
CA ALA A 72 17.87 1.84 -13.10
C ALA A 72 19.26 2.05 -12.48
N SER A 73 19.37 2.87 -11.42
CA SER A 73 20.64 3.07 -10.71
C SER A 73 21.12 1.82 -9.96
N ALA A 74 20.22 0.97 -9.46
CA ALA A 74 20.60 -0.27 -8.79
C ALA A 74 21.11 -1.30 -9.82
N TRP A 75 20.50 -1.35 -11.00
CA TRP A 75 20.97 -2.18 -12.11
C TRP A 75 22.38 -1.82 -12.56
N THR A 76 22.72 -0.54 -12.67
CA THR A 76 24.08 -0.11 -13.04
C THR A 76 25.13 -0.49 -11.99
N LYS A 77 24.73 -0.61 -10.72
CA LYS A 77 25.56 -1.06 -9.61
C LYS A 77 25.53 -2.57 -9.39
N GLN A 78 24.79 -3.32 -10.22
CA GLN A 78 24.59 -4.77 -10.10
C GLN A 78 23.91 -5.19 -8.78
N GLU A 79 23.15 -4.29 -8.14
CA GLU A 79 22.38 -4.53 -6.91
C GLU A 79 21.01 -5.14 -7.23
N ARG A 80 21.01 -6.36 -7.79
CA ARG A 80 19.80 -6.99 -8.36
C ARG A 80 18.58 -7.00 -7.45
N GLN A 81 18.76 -7.34 -6.17
CA GLN A 81 17.64 -7.41 -5.21
C GLN A 81 17.00 -6.03 -4.96
N ILE A 82 17.82 -4.97 -4.92
CA ILE A 82 17.34 -3.60 -4.73
C ILE A 82 16.62 -3.13 -6.01
N ALA A 83 17.17 -3.47 -7.18
CA ALA A 83 16.55 -3.15 -8.46
C ALA A 83 15.16 -3.78 -8.62
N GLU A 84 15.03 -5.08 -8.38
CA GLU A 84 13.75 -5.82 -8.44
C GLU A 84 12.72 -5.26 -7.43
N LEU A 85 13.17 -4.87 -6.24
CA LEU A 85 12.30 -4.27 -5.23
C LEU A 85 11.83 -2.85 -5.63
N ALA A 86 12.70 -2.05 -6.24
CA ALA A 86 12.37 -0.72 -6.74
C ALA A 86 11.44 -0.77 -7.96
N GLU A 87 11.62 -1.73 -8.87
CA GLU A 87 10.68 -1.99 -9.98
C GLU A 87 9.31 -2.39 -9.45
N SER A 88 9.28 -3.27 -8.44
CA SER A 88 8.04 -3.68 -7.80
C SER A 88 7.33 -2.49 -7.13
N ALA A 89 8.08 -1.62 -6.45
CA ALA A 89 7.55 -0.39 -5.87
C ALA A 89 6.99 0.56 -6.95
N ALA A 90 7.66 0.68 -8.10
CA ALA A 90 7.17 1.45 -9.23
C ALA A 90 5.85 0.88 -9.78
N ALA A 91 5.78 -0.44 -9.97
CA ALA A 91 4.58 -1.12 -10.46
C ALA A 91 3.37 -0.95 -9.51
N ILE A 92 3.59 -1.16 -8.21
CA ILE A 92 2.57 -0.92 -7.17
C ILE A 92 2.08 0.53 -7.21
N THR A 93 3.02 1.48 -7.29
CA THR A 93 2.67 2.90 -7.36
C THR A 93 1.87 3.20 -8.63
N GLY A 94 2.21 2.56 -9.76
CA GLY A 94 1.45 2.65 -11.01
C GLY A 94 0.02 2.14 -10.87
N HIS A 95 -0.20 0.99 -10.21
CA HIS A 95 -1.55 0.50 -9.92
C HIS A 95 -2.35 1.46 -9.03
N LEU A 96 -1.70 2.08 -8.03
CA LEU A 96 -2.36 3.09 -7.19
C LEU A 96 -2.71 4.37 -7.95
N VAL A 97 -1.85 4.82 -8.87
CA VAL A 97 -2.14 5.94 -9.78
C VAL A 97 -3.35 5.62 -10.64
N LEU A 98 -3.33 4.48 -11.33
CA LEU A 98 -4.42 4.04 -12.20
C LEU A 98 -5.73 3.87 -11.43
N GLY A 99 -5.67 3.34 -10.21
CA GLY A 99 -6.83 3.21 -9.33
C GLY A 99 -7.49 4.54 -8.99
N LEU A 100 -6.73 5.64 -8.82
CA LEU A 100 -7.32 6.97 -8.61
C LEU A 100 -7.92 7.54 -9.89
N GLU A 101 -7.23 7.39 -11.03
CA GLU A 101 -7.68 7.92 -12.31
C GLU A 101 -8.98 7.26 -12.77
N LEU A 102 -9.16 5.98 -12.48
CA LEU A 102 -10.36 5.22 -12.84
C LEU A 102 -11.51 5.37 -11.85
N MET A 103 -11.30 5.95 -10.66
CA MET A 103 -12.26 5.86 -9.55
C MET A 103 -13.64 6.44 -9.86
N GLU A 104 -13.74 7.45 -10.74
CA GLU A 104 -15.00 8.05 -11.17
C GLU A 104 -15.55 7.46 -12.47
N GLN A 105 -14.69 6.88 -13.31
CA GLN A 105 -15.03 6.42 -14.67
C GLN A 105 -15.34 4.92 -14.72
N ASP A 106 -14.61 4.13 -13.94
CA ASP A 106 -14.72 2.68 -13.83
C ASP A 106 -14.32 2.23 -12.40
N PRO A 107 -15.26 2.30 -11.43
CA PRO A 107 -15.00 1.95 -10.04
C PRO A 107 -14.57 0.50 -9.82
N ASP A 108 -15.03 -0.43 -10.68
CA ASP A 108 -14.67 -1.85 -10.60
C ASP A 108 -13.21 -2.06 -11.05
N ALA A 109 -12.78 -1.42 -12.14
CA ALA A 109 -11.38 -1.44 -12.54
C ALA A 109 -10.47 -0.74 -11.52
N ALA A 110 -10.92 0.39 -10.95
CA ALA A 110 -10.22 1.07 -9.86
C ALA A 110 -10.02 0.15 -8.65
N ARG A 111 -11.07 -0.58 -8.27
CA ARG A 111 -11.03 -1.58 -7.20
C ARG A 111 -10.01 -2.68 -7.49
N HIS A 112 -10.03 -3.28 -8.68
CA HIS A 112 -9.07 -4.31 -9.04
C HIS A 112 -7.62 -3.81 -8.98
N CYS A 113 -7.36 -2.57 -9.41
CA CYS A 113 -6.03 -1.96 -9.32
C CYS A 113 -5.57 -1.82 -7.86
N ILE A 114 -6.45 -1.34 -6.98
CA ILE A 114 -6.17 -1.13 -5.55
C ILE A 114 -5.98 -2.47 -4.82
N GLU A 115 -6.80 -3.48 -5.14
CA GLU A 115 -6.65 -4.83 -4.59
C GLU A 115 -5.32 -5.46 -5.01
N ARG A 116 -4.97 -5.39 -6.30
CA ARG A 116 -3.70 -5.89 -6.84
C ARG A 116 -2.49 -5.20 -6.19
N ALA A 117 -2.53 -3.88 -6.04
CA ALA A 117 -1.49 -3.13 -5.34
C ALA A 117 -1.35 -3.59 -3.87
N GLY A 118 -2.47 -3.82 -3.19
CA GLY A 118 -2.50 -4.33 -1.82
C GLY A 118 -1.89 -5.72 -1.69
N ASP A 119 -2.22 -6.64 -2.60
CA ASP A 119 -1.70 -8.01 -2.59
C ASP A 119 -0.19 -8.04 -2.85
N GLN A 120 0.29 -7.23 -3.81
CA GLN A 120 1.72 -7.09 -4.09
C GLN A 120 2.48 -6.49 -2.91
N LEU A 121 1.96 -5.42 -2.29
CA LEU A 121 2.54 -4.82 -1.08
C LEU A 121 2.64 -5.85 0.04
N THR A 122 1.59 -6.64 0.24
CA THR A 122 1.55 -7.68 1.27
C THR A 122 2.60 -8.73 1.01
N SER A 123 2.67 -9.26 -0.22
CA SER A 123 3.66 -10.26 -0.60
C SER A 123 5.09 -9.78 -0.33
N LEU A 124 5.43 -8.56 -0.75
CA LEU A 124 6.79 -8.03 -0.61
C LEU A 124 7.16 -7.67 0.83
N LEU A 125 6.20 -7.19 1.62
CA LEU A 125 6.44 -6.85 3.02
C LEU A 125 6.42 -8.08 3.95
N VAL A 126 5.67 -9.13 3.61
CA VAL A 126 5.53 -10.36 4.40
C VAL A 126 6.59 -11.41 4.02
N VAL A 127 6.76 -11.70 2.73
CA VAL A 127 7.66 -12.77 2.25
C VAL A 127 9.10 -12.28 2.17
N GLY A 128 9.32 -11.01 1.83
CA GLY A 128 10.65 -10.42 1.70
C GLY A 128 11.44 -10.26 3.02
N SER A 129 10.90 -10.69 4.16
CA SER A 129 11.59 -10.68 5.46
C SER A 129 12.31 -12.00 5.78
N GLY A 130 12.22 -13.02 4.91
CA GLY A 130 12.87 -14.32 5.10
C GLY A 130 14.37 -14.37 4.78
N ASN A 131 14.94 -13.33 4.14
CA ASN A 131 16.34 -13.30 3.72
C ASN A 131 17.11 -12.10 4.30
N GLN A 132 17.17 -11.99 5.63
CA GLN A 132 18.23 -11.18 6.26
C GLN A 132 19.34 -12.10 6.78
N PRO A 133 20.57 -11.99 6.25
CA PRO A 133 21.77 -12.04 7.05
C PRO A 133 22.28 -10.59 7.17
N PHE A 134 21.62 -9.78 8.00
CA PHE A 134 22.24 -8.55 8.50
C PHE A 134 22.64 -8.79 9.95
N GLY A 135 23.89 -9.21 10.13
CA GLY A 135 24.53 -9.21 11.43
C GLY A 135 24.54 -7.79 11.99
N SER A 136 23.82 -7.60 13.08
CA SER A 136 24.22 -6.68 14.14
C SER A 136 23.62 -7.18 15.43
N GLN A 137 24.51 -7.57 16.35
CA GLN A 137 24.17 -7.85 17.73
C GLN A 137 23.44 -6.64 18.30
N ILE A 138 22.17 -6.80 18.67
CA ILE A 138 21.54 -5.94 19.66
C ILE A 138 21.14 -6.86 20.80
N HIS A 139 21.84 -6.62 21.91
CA HIS A 139 21.66 -7.20 23.23
C HIS A 139 20.19 -7.40 23.56
N GLU A 140 19.86 -8.63 23.98
CA GLU A 140 18.62 -8.94 24.67
C GLU A 140 18.54 -8.09 25.94
N ASP A 141 17.54 -7.21 26.01
CA ASP A 141 16.97 -6.84 27.31
C ASP A 141 15.46 -6.75 27.17
N THR A 142 14.85 -7.90 27.44
CA THR A 142 13.45 -8.20 27.15
C THR A 142 12.60 -7.82 28.36
N ARG A 143 12.06 -6.60 28.37
CA ARG A 143 10.77 -6.34 29.05
C ARG A 143 9.66 -6.54 28.04
N ALA A 144 9.14 -7.76 28.00
CA ALA A 144 7.98 -8.14 27.21
C ALA A 144 6.72 -7.43 27.73
N VAL A 145 6.46 -6.22 27.25
CA VAL A 145 5.10 -5.68 27.20
C VAL A 145 4.48 -6.25 25.93
N ALA A 146 3.47 -7.11 26.11
CA ALA A 146 2.71 -7.75 25.04
C ALA A 146 1.94 -6.70 24.22
N THR A 147 2.66 -5.98 23.36
CA THR A 147 2.07 -5.26 22.25
C THR A 147 1.67 -6.29 21.20
N PRO A 148 0.42 -6.26 20.68
CA PRO A 148 0.05 -7.15 19.60
C PRO A 148 1.01 -6.88 18.45
N SER A 149 1.71 -7.93 18.05
CA SER A 149 2.76 -7.82 17.05
C SER A 149 2.20 -7.21 15.76
N LEU A 150 3.04 -6.46 15.02
CA LEU A 150 2.71 -5.94 13.69
C LEU A 150 2.00 -6.99 12.83
N TRP A 151 2.36 -8.27 13.03
CA TRP A 151 1.80 -9.49 12.45
C TRP A 151 0.33 -9.78 12.76
N ALA A 152 -0.18 -9.49 13.96
CA ALA A 152 -1.60 -9.65 14.29
C ALA A 152 -2.45 -8.56 13.62
N ARG A 153 -1.89 -7.34 13.50
CA ARG A 153 -2.55 -6.21 12.85
C ARG A 153 -2.60 -6.36 11.32
N VAL A 154 -1.55 -6.89 10.70
CA VAL A 154 -1.52 -7.19 9.26
C VAL A 154 -2.52 -8.30 8.93
N ARG A 155 -2.51 -9.43 9.65
CA ARG A 155 -3.41 -10.56 9.39
C ARG A 155 -4.88 -10.26 9.65
N GLY A 156 -5.20 -9.56 10.74
CA GLY A 156 -6.58 -9.16 11.04
C GLY A 156 -7.17 -8.20 9.99
N TRP A 157 -6.33 -7.43 9.30
CA TRP A 157 -6.77 -6.46 8.31
C TRP A 157 -7.04 -7.09 6.93
N PHE A 158 -6.22 -8.04 6.49
CA PHE A 158 -6.47 -8.77 5.24
C PHE A 158 -7.54 -9.87 5.36
N ALA A 159 -7.74 -10.44 6.56
CA ALA A 159 -8.80 -11.43 6.80
C ALA A 159 -10.19 -10.80 7.01
N GLY A 160 -10.26 -9.48 7.27
CA GLY A 160 -11.46 -8.77 7.68
C GLY A 160 -12.35 -8.27 6.54
N ARG A 161 -12.76 -9.14 5.61
CA ARG A 161 -14.01 -9.06 4.80
C ARG A 161 -14.08 -10.23 3.82
N LYS A 162 -14.41 -11.43 4.32
CA LYS A 162 -15.26 -12.32 3.51
C LYS A 162 -16.56 -11.56 3.29
N ILE A 163 -16.83 -11.19 2.05
CA ILE A 163 -18.13 -10.67 1.62
C ILE A 163 -19.16 -11.67 2.13
N SER A 164 -20.00 -11.24 3.07
CA SER A 164 -21.12 -12.03 3.57
C SER A 164 -21.86 -12.57 2.35
N ALA A 165 -21.99 -13.89 2.31
CA ALA A 165 -22.77 -14.59 1.31
C ALA A 165 -24.11 -13.87 1.08
N LEU A 166 -24.41 -13.60 -0.19
CA LEU A 166 -25.76 -13.29 -0.64
C LEU A 166 -26.73 -14.30 -0.02
N PRO A 167 -27.85 -13.88 0.60
CA PRO A 167 -28.89 -14.83 0.92
C PRO A 167 -29.41 -15.40 -0.40
N ALA A 168 -29.33 -16.72 -0.55
CA ALA A 168 -29.96 -17.42 -1.64
C ALA A 168 -31.44 -17.06 -1.68
N ALA A 169 -31.90 -16.58 -2.83
CA ALA A 169 -33.30 -16.37 -3.11
C ALA A 169 -34.06 -17.70 -3.03
N HIS A 170 -35.07 -17.76 -2.17
CA HIS A 170 -36.21 -18.67 -2.28
C HIS A 170 -37.48 -17.89 -1.95
#